data_AF-A0A7C2ETM0-F1
#
_entry.id   AF-A0A7C2ETM0-F1
#
_cell.length_a   1.000
_cell.length_b   1.000
_cell.length_c   1.000
_cell.angle_alpha   90.00
_cell.angle_beta   90.00
_cell.angle_gamma   90.00
#
_symmetry.space_group_name_H-M   'P 1'
#
loop_
_entity.id
_entity.type
_entity.pdbx_description
1 polymer ?
#
loop_
_entity_poly.entity_id
_entity_poly.type
_entity_poly.pdbx_seq_one_letter_code
_entity_poly.pdbx_strand_id
1 'polypeptide(L)'
;MDLCREAGWSILFWDWAFVSEKPCIISRDERGRLHSTTGPAVAYSDGFTVYAVHGVRVPPYVIENPKSITVERIEGELNAEIRRVMIELYGQGQYLIDSGAKEIHRDEYGVLYRKELRDDEPLVMVKVRNSTPETDGSVKDYFLRVSPELRPLYADGSMGEPQELTARNAVASTFGFRGADYCPSIET
;
A
#
# COMPACT_ATOMS: atom_id res chain seq x y z
N MET A 1 -34.23 -0.07 -30.60
CA MET A 1 -33.40 0.02 -29.38
C MET A 1 -31.98 0.33 -29.84
N ASP A 2 -31.47 1.47 -29.39
CA ASP A 2 -30.18 2.01 -29.81
C ASP A 2 -29.11 1.43 -28.87
N LEU A 3 -28.53 0.27 -29.23
CA LEU A 3 -27.65 -0.53 -28.37
C LEU A 3 -26.54 0.33 -27.72
N CYS A 4 -26.06 1.34 -28.43
CA CYS A 4 -25.04 2.29 -27.94
C CYS A 4 -25.50 3.15 -26.75
N ARG A 5 -26.81 3.35 -26.56
CA ARG A 5 -27.37 4.14 -25.44
C ARG A 5 -27.61 3.31 -24.20
N GLU A 6 -27.76 2.00 -24.32
CA GLU A 6 -28.15 1.12 -23.21
C GLU A 6 -27.02 0.16 -22.79
N ALA A 7 -26.11 -0.17 -23.70
CA ALA A 7 -24.94 -0.99 -23.41
C ALA A 7 -23.89 -0.24 -22.58
N GLY A 8 -23.24 -1.00 -21.70
CA GLY A 8 -22.07 -0.57 -20.94
C GLY A 8 -20.79 -0.92 -21.67
N TRP A 9 -20.04 -1.89 -21.14
CA TRP A 9 -18.81 -2.32 -21.76
C TRP A 9 -19.11 -3.13 -23.01
N SER A 10 -18.34 -2.87 -24.07
CA SER A 10 -18.38 -3.64 -25.30
C SER A 10 -16.96 -4.02 -25.71
N ILE A 11 -16.77 -5.31 -25.98
CA ILE A 11 -15.52 -5.84 -26.53
C ILE A 11 -15.89 -6.41 -27.89
N LEU A 12 -15.37 -5.78 -28.94
CA LEU A 12 -15.70 -6.08 -30.32
C LEU A 12 -14.64 -6.99 -30.94
N PHE A 13 -15.08 -8.05 -31.62
CA PHE A 13 -14.26 -8.90 -32.48
C PHE A 13 -14.82 -8.82 -33.91
N TRP A 14 -14.10 -9.43 -34.86
CA TRP A 14 -14.45 -9.37 -36.28
C TRP A 14 -15.86 -9.89 -36.58
N ASP A 15 -16.29 -10.98 -35.93
CA ASP A 15 -17.57 -11.64 -36.21
C ASP A 15 -18.54 -11.68 -35.01
N TRP A 16 -18.11 -11.23 -33.84
CA TRP A 16 -18.90 -11.32 -32.61
C TRP A 16 -18.48 -10.26 -31.59
N ALA A 17 -19.32 -10.02 -30.59
CA ALA A 17 -19.04 -9.05 -29.54
C ALA A 17 -19.53 -9.54 -28.17
N PHE A 18 -18.79 -9.19 -27.12
CA PHE A 18 -19.33 -9.18 -25.76
C PHE A 18 -19.89 -7.81 -25.46
N VAL A 19 -21.13 -7.75 -24.99
CA VAL A 19 -21.79 -6.52 -24.58
C VAL A 19 -22.39 -6.75 -23.19
N SER A 20 -22.17 -5.81 -22.27
CA SER A 20 -22.80 -5.82 -20.94
C SER A 20 -23.89 -4.76 -20.86
N GLU A 21 -24.78 -4.90 -19.88
CA GLU A 21 -25.57 -3.76 -19.39
C GLU A 21 -24.64 -2.65 -18.84
N LYS A 22 -25.20 -1.48 -18.55
CA LYS A 22 -24.44 -0.42 -17.87
C LYS A 22 -24.30 -0.73 -16.38
N PRO A 23 -23.08 -0.69 -15.82
CA PRO A 23 -22.94 -0.79 -14.37
C PRO A 23 -23.62 0.41 -13.70
N CYS A 24 -24.33 0.15 -12.61
CA CYS A 24 -24.92 1.18 -11.75
C CYS A 24 -23.86 1.92 -10.93
N ILE A 25 -22.74 1.26 -10.64
CA ILE A 25 -21.59 1.83 -9.91
C ILE A 25 -20.33 1.55 -10.71
N ILE A 26 -19.49 2.57 -10.87
CA ILE A 26 -18.10 2.42 -11.30
C ILE A 26 -17.22 3.40 -10.53
N SER A 27 -16.32 2.86 -9.72
CA SER A 27 -15.38 3.63 -8.88
C SER A 27 -13.96 3.38 -9.33
N ARG A 28 -13.17 4.46 -9.42
CA ARG A 28 -11.80 4.45 -9.92
C ARG A 28 -10.91 5.35 -9.07
N ASP A 29 -9.63 5.02 -9.00
CA ASP A 29 -8.61 5.89 -8.42
C ASP A 29 -8.19 7.00 -9.39
N GLU A 30 -7.32 7.90 -8.95
CA GLU A 30 -6.80 9.03 -9.75
C GLU A 30 -6.08 8.60 -11.03
N ARG A 31 -5.62 7.34 -11.10
CA ARG A 31 -4.98 6.75 -12.27
C ARG A 31 -5.97 6.03 -13.19
N GLY A 32 -7.28 6.13 -12.90
CA GLY A 32 -8.35 5.50 -13.67
C GLY A 32 -8.49 4.00 -13.46
N ARG A 33 -7.81 3.40 -12.49
CA ARG A 33 -7.90 1.97 -12.18
C ARG A 33 -9.12 1.70 -11.31
N LEU A 34 -9.77 0.55 -11.46
CA LEU A 34 -10.87 0.16 -10.57
C LEU A 34 -10.42 0.17 -9.11
N HIS A 35 -11.12 0.93 -8.27
CA HIS A 35 -10.74 1.13 -6.88
C HIS A 35 -11.97 1.52 -6.04
N SER A 36 -12.18 0.86 -4.92
CA SER A 36 -13.08 1.27 -3.85
C SER A 36 -12.68 0.59 -2.53
N THR A 37 -12.74 1.34 -1.43
CA THR A 37 -12.49 0.83 -0.06
C THR A 37 -13.75 0.82 0.81
N THR A 38 -14.90 1.20 0.26
CA THR A 38 -16.19 1.29 0.97
C THR A 38 -17.28 0.41 0.38
N GLY A 39 -17.00 -0.28 -0.72
CA GLY A 39 -17.94 -1.16 -1.42
C GLY A 39 -17.35 -1.72 -2.72
N PRO A 40 -18.18 -2.25 -3.62
CA PRO A 40 -17.69 -2.73 -4.91
C PRO A 40 -17.15 -1.58 -5.77
N ALA A 41 -16.08 -1.85 -6.53
CA ALA A 41 -15.58 -0.93 -7.54
C ALA A 41 -16.46 -0.93 -8.81
N VAL A 42 -17.18 -2.02 -9.08
CA VAL A 42 -18.21 -2.10 -10.11
C VAL A 42 -19.42 -2.85 -9.58
N ALA A 43 -20.63 -2.34 -9.81
CA ALA A 43 -21.87 -3.04 -9.50
C ALA A 43 -22.89 -2.91 -10.64
N TYR A 44 -23.59 -3.99 -10.94
CA TYR A 44 -24.65 -4.08 -11.94
C TYR A 44 -26.02 -4.26 -11.29
N SER A 45 -27.09 -3.95 -12.04
CA SER A 45 -28.48 -4.04 -11.59
C SER A 45 -28.94 -5.45 -11.25
N ASP A 46 -28.29 -6.47 -11.83
CA ASP A 46 -28.55 -7.89 -11.60
C ASP A 46 -27.87 -8.43 -10.32
N GLY A 47 -27.11 -7.59 -9.62
CA GLY A 47 -26.38 -7.96 -8.41
C GLY A 47 -24.94 -8.42 -8.67
N PHE A 48 -24.47 -8.47 -9.92
CA PHE A 48 -23.06 -8.77 -10.19
C PHE A 48 -22.17 -7.63 -9.70
N THR A 49 -21.11 -7.97 -8.98
CA THR A 49 -20.19 -7.01 -8.36
C THR A 49 -18.73 -7.39 -8.56
N VAL A 50 -17.88 -6.37 -8.64
CA VAL A 50 -16.42 -6.50 -8.68
C VAL A 50 -15.83 -5.62 -7.60
N TYR A 51 -15.09 -6.24 -6.68
CA TYR A 51 -14.31 -5.53 -5.66
C TYR A 51 -12.88 -5.40 -6.15
N ALA A 52 -12.35 -4.19 -6.11
CA ALA A 52 -10.98 -3.93 -6.51
C ALA A 52 -10.40 -2.74 -5.76
N VAL A 53 -9.10 -2.79 -5.48
CA VAL A 53 -8.31 -1.71 -4.88
C VAL A 53 -7.11 -1.48 -5.80
N HIS A 54 -6.97 -0.26 -6.32
CA HIS A 54 -5.83 0.12 -7.18
C HIS A 54 -5.65 -0.78 -8.41
N GLY A 55 -6.75 -1.33 -8.93
CA GLY A 55 -6.77 -2.26 -10.07
C GLY A 55 -6.63 -3.74 -9.69
N VAL A 56 -6.31 -4.07 -8.44
CA VAL A 56 -6.22 -5.45 -7.95
C VAL A 56 -7.61 -5.93 -7.56
N ARG A 57 -8.11 -6.99 -8.19
CA ARG A 57 -9.37 -7.63 -7.78
C ARG A 57 -9.17 -8.37 -6.45
N VAL A 58 -10.06 -8.13 -5.51
CA VAL A 58 -10.01 -8.73 -4.16
C VAL A 58 -11.33 -9.43 -3.83
N PRO A 59 -11.32 -10.41 -2.92
CA PRO A 59 -12.55 -10.96 -2.38
C PRO A 59 -13.40 -9.89 -1.67
N PRO A 60 -14.74 -9.96 -1.69
CA PRO A 60 -15.62 -8.96 -1.07
C PRO A 60 -15.31 -8.68 0.40
N TYR A 61 -14.98 -9.73 1.17
CA TYR A 61 -14.72 -9.61 2.61
C TYR A 61 -13.58 -8.65 2.95
N VAL A 62 -12.61 -8.46 2.04
CA VAL A 62 -11.47 -7.54 2.22
C VAL A 62 -11.96 -6.10 2.37
N ILE A 63 -13.06 -5.75 1.72
CA ILE A 63 -13.64 -4.40 1.72
C ILE A 63 -14.86 -4.29 2.64
N GLU A 64 -15.73 -5.28 2.62
CA GLU A 64 -16.99 -5.23 3.38
C GLU A 64 -16.81 -5.57 4.87
N ASN A 65 -15.78 -6.35 5.19
CA ASN A 65 -15.46 -6.73 6.55
C ASN A 65 -13.95 -6.61 6.80
N PRO A 66 -13.39 -5.39 6.76
CA PRO A 66 -11.96 -5.18 6.92
C PRO A 66 -11.45 -5.66 8.28
N LYS A 67 -12.31 -5.68 9.31
CA LYS A 67 -12.00 -6.25 10.64
C LYS A 67 -11.72 -7.75 10.62
N SER A 68 -12.13 -8.45 9.56
CA SER A 68 -11.81 -9.87 9.38
C SER A 68 -10.43 -10.12 8.81
N ILE A 69 -9.72 -9.07 8.37
CA ILE A 69 -8.32 -9.17 7.94
C ILE A 69 -7.47 -9.34 9.21
N THR A 70 -6.85 -10.50 9.35
CA THR A 70 -5.91 -10.80 10.44
C THR A 70 -4.52 -11.11 9.88
N VAL A 71 -3.49 -11.09 10.72
CA VAL A 71 -2.13 -11.47 10.34
C VAL A 71 -2.11 -12.86 9.70
N GLU A 72 -2.84 -13.83 10.27
CA GLU A 72 -2.88 -15.21 9.76
C GLU A 72 -3.50 -15.28 8.36
N ARG A 73 -4.54 -14.48 8.09
CA ARG A 73 -5.14 -14.42 6.74
C ARG A 73 -4.21 -13.74 5.74
N ILE A 74 -3.54 -12.67 6.15
CA ILE A 74 -2.54 -11.99 5.32
C ILE A 74 -1.42 -12.96 4.95
N GLU A 75 -0.84 -13.66 5.92
CA GLU A 75 0.25 -14.62 5.69
C GLU A 75 -0.20 -15.86 4.91
N GLY A 76 -1.46 -16.26 5.07
CA GLY A 76 -2.08 -17.35 4.32
C GLY A 76 -2.32 -17.01 2.84
N GLU A 77 -2.55 -15.75 2.48
CA GLU A 77 -2.86 -15.33 1.12
C GLU A 77 -1.69 -15.62 0.14
N LEU A 78 -1.99 -16.39 -0.90
CA LEU A 78 -1.01 -16.84 -1.90
C LEU A 78 -0.70 -15.73 -2.91
N ASN A 79 -1.72 -14.96 -3.31
CA ASN A 79 -1.55 -13.91 -4.29
C ASN A 79 -0.89 -12.67 -3.65
N ALA A 80 0.33 -12.35 -4.08
CA ALA A 80 1.10 -11.23 -3.54
C ALA A 80 0.37 -9.88 -3.68
N GLU A 81 -0.35 -9.65 -4.78
CA GLU A 81 -1.07 -8.39 -5.01
C GLU A 81 -2.26 -8.25 -4.04
N ILE A 82 -3.01 -9.32 -3.79
CA ILE A 82 -4.11 -9.31 -2.81
C ILE A 82 -3.54 -9.13 -1.39
N ARG A 83 -2.45 -9.81 -1.07
CA ARG A 83 -1.78 -9.69 0.23
C ARG A 83 -1.31 -8.27 0.50
N ARG A 84 -0.74 -7.57 -0.50
CA ARG A 84 -0.37 -6.15 -0.40
C ARG A 84 -1.56 -5.26 -0.08
N VAL A 85 -2.70 -5.45 -0.75
CA VAL A 85 -3.95 -4.73 -0.46
C VAL A 85 -4.42 -5.02 0.97
N MET A 86 -4.38 -6.28 1.41
CA MET A 86 -4.79 -6.63 2.78
C MET A 86 -3.88 -5.96 3.82
N ILE A 87 -2.56 -5.92 3.61
CA ILE A 87 -1.61 -5.24 4.49
C ILE A 87 -1.88 -3.73 4.51
N GLU A 88 -2.16 -3.11 3.37
CA GLU A 88 -2.50 -1.69 3.27
C GLU A 88 -3.75 -1.35 4.08
N LEU A 89 -4.84 -2.12 3.91
CA LEU A 89 -6.09 -1.92 4.63
C LEU A 89 -5.99 -2.25 6.12
N TYR A 90 -5.14 -3.21 6.50
CA TYR A 90 -4.82 -3.50 7.90
C TYR A 90 -4.01 -2.37 8.55
N GLY A 91 -3.22 -1.65 7.75
CA GLY A 91 -2.23 -0.68 8.19
C GLY A 91 -0.85 -1.32 8.30
N GLN A 92 0.07 -0.91 7.42
CA GLN A 92 1.41 -1.50 7.30
C GLN A 92 2.22 -1.49 8.60
N GLY A 93 2.20 -0.38 9.34
CA GLY A 93 2.90 -0.26 10.61
C GLY A 93 2.33 -1.19 11.69
N GLN A 94 1.00 -1.29 11.78
CA GLN A 94 0.33 -2.20 12.71
C GLN A 94 0.61 -3.66 12.35
N TYR A 95 0.55 -4.00 11.05
CA TYR A 95 0.89 -5.33 10.55
C TYR A 95 2.34 -5.73 10.89
N LEU A 96 3.32 -4.83 10.75
CA LEU A 96 4.71 -5.13 11.11
C LEU A 96 4.86 -5.54 12.58
N ILE A 97 4.18 -4.82 13.48
CA ILE A 97 4.23 -5.12 14.91
C ILE A 97 3.51 -6.43 15.21
N ASP A 98 2.27 -6.58 14.74
CA ASP A 98 1.43 -7.74 15.06
C ASP A 98 1.96 -9.03 14.43
N SER A 99 2.62 -8.95 13.27
CA SER A 99 3.23 -10.09 12.59
C SER A 99 4.60 -10.49 13.12
N GLY A 100 5.09 -9.82 14.18
CA GLY A 100 6.39 -10.10 14.79
C GLY A 100 7.56 -9.82 13.84
N ALA A 101 7.52 -8.70 13.09
CA ALA A 101 8.63 -8.32 12.24
C ALA A 101 9.94 -8.18 13.02
N LYS A 102 11.06 -8.51 12.36
CA LYS A 102 12.38 -8.47 12.99
C LYS A 102 12.83 -7.02 13.15
N GLU A 103 13.17 -6.63 14.38
CA GLU A 103 13.94 -5.42 14.64
C GLU A 103 15.37 -5.62 14.13
N ILE A 104 15.77 -4.81 13.14
CA ILE A 104 17.10 -4.88 12.51
C ILE A 104 18.09 -3.98 13.23
N HIS A 105 17.65 -2.76 13.58
CA HIS A 105 18.51 -1.76 14.21
C HIS A 105 17.67 -0.75 15.00
N ARG A 106 18.27 -0.18 16.04
CA ARG A 106 17.70 0.90 16.85
C ARG A 106 18.78 1.91 17.20
N ASP A 107 18.47 3.18 16.98
CA ASP A 107 19.31 4.31 17.38
C ASP A 107 18.43 5.53 17.74
N GLU A 108 19.05 6.71 17.90
CA GLU A 108 18.34 7.96 18.22
C GLU A 108 17.37 8.42 17.12
N TYR A 109 17.52 7.96 15.89
CA TYR A 109 16.66 8.31 14.76
C TYR A 109 15.42 7.40 14.65
N GLY A 110 15.43 6.24 15.29
CA GLY A 110 14.26 5.36 15.34
C GLY A 110 14.57 3.87 15.42
N VAL A 111 13.62 3.06 14.93
CA VAL A 111 13.72 1.60 14.93
C VAL A 111 13.44 1.06 13.54
N LEU A 112 14.39 0.33 12.96
CA LEU A 112 14.26 -0.29 11.65
C LEU A 112 13.69 -1.70 11.80
N TYR A 113 12.57 -1.96 11.14
CA TYR A 113 11.92 -3.27 11.10
C TYR A 113 11.98 -3.88 9.70
N ARG A 114 12.06 -5.22 9.66
CA ARG A 114 12.01 -6.01 8.42
C ARG A 114 11.12 -7.23 8.59
N LYS A 115 10.22 -7.44 7.64
CA LYS A 115 9.38 -8.62 7.52
C LYS A 115 9.58 -9.24 6.14
N GLU A 116 10.00 -10.50 6.11
CA GLU A 116 10.04 -11.29 4.88
C GLU A 116 8.60 -11.62 4.46
N LEU A 117 8.30 -11.43 3.17
CA LEU A 117 7.01 -11.75 2.57
C LEU A 117 7.22 -12.84 1.53
N ARG A 118 6.38 -13.88 1.55
CA ARG A 118 6.49 -15.00 0.60
C ARG A 118 6.27 -14.52 -0.84
N ASP A 119 7.16 -14.88 -1.75
CA ASP A 119 7.08 -14.54 -3.18
C ASP A 119 6.98 -13.02 -3.45
N ASP A 120 7.57 -12.21 -2.57
CA ASP A 120 7.52 -10.75 -2.65
C ASP A 120 8.79 -10.12 -2.06
N GLU A 121 9.02 -8.83 -2.32
CA GLU A 121 10.06 -8.07 -1.62
C GLU A 121 9.74 -7.96 -0.12
N PRO A 122 10.77 -7.95 0.75
CA PRO A 122 10.55 -7.76 2.18
C PRO A 122 9.96 -6.39 2.47
N LEU A 123 9.01 -6.33 3.40
CA LEU A 123 8.51 -5.07 3.92
C LEU A 123 9.52 -4.53 4.94
N VAL A 124 10.16 -3.42 4.59
CA VAL A 124 11.09 -2.70 5.47
C VAL A 124 10.52 -1.33 5.78
N MET A 125 10.41 -1.02 7.07
CA MET A 125 9.93 0.29 7.53
C MET A 125 10.73 0.76 8.73
N VAL A 126 10.94 2.07 8.81
CA VAL A 126 11.51 2.73 9.99
C VAL A 126 10.39 3.34 10.81
N LYS A 127 10.35 3.00 12.11
CA LYS A 127 9.51 3.62 13.10
C LYS A 127 10.23 4.84 13.66
N VAL A 128 9.68 6.03 13.40
CA VAL A 128 10.20 7.31 13.89
C VAL A 128 9.19 7.93 14.85
N ARG A 129 9.68 8.73 15.78
CA ARG A 129 8.84 9.51 16.70
C ARG A 129 8.83 10.96 16.21
N ASN A 130 7.65 11.58 16.11
CA ASN A 130 7.60 12.99 15.72
C ASN A 130 8.33 13.84 16.76
N SER A 131 9.26 14.68 16.30
CA SER A 131 9.99 15.64 17.14
C SER A 131 9.16 16.88 17.45
N THR A 132 8.17 17.19 16.61
CA THR A 132 7.21 18.27 16.83
C THR A 132 5.92 17.69 17.42
N PRO A 133 5.50 18.10 18.63
CA PRO A 133 4.21 17.71 19.15
C PRO A 133 3.09 18.13 18.20
N GLU A 134 2.06 17.30 18.07
CA GLU A 134 0.84 17.69 17.38
C GLU A 134 0.20 18.91 18.06
N THR A 135 -0.78 19.55 17.40
CA THR A 135 -1.48 20.72 17.95
C THR A 135 -2.11 20.48 19.34
N ASP A 136 -2.35 19.21 19.70
CA ASP A 136 -2.87 18.76 21.00
C ASP A 136 -1.78 18.35 22.01
N GLY A 137 -0.50 18.50 21.65
CA GLY A 137 0.66 18.10 22.45
C GLY A 137 0.97 16.60 22.41
N SER A 138 0.22 15.79 21.66
CA SER A 138 0.49 14.37 21.52
C SER A 138 1.72 14.12 20.65
N VAL A 139 2.43 13.02 20.95
CA VAL A 139 3.53 12.54 20.13
C VAL A 139 3.09 11.23 19.49
N LYS A 140 3.10 11.19 18.15
CA LYS A 140 2.74 10.00 17.39
C LYS A 140 3.98 9.31 16.83
N ASP A 141 3.91 7.99 16.82
CA ASP A 141 4.86 7.15 16.12
C ASP A 141 4.42 7.02 14.66
N TYR A 142 5.36 7.19 13.74
CA TYR A 142 5.15 7.04 12.31
C TYR A 142 5.99 5.88 11.78
N PHE A 143 5.43 5.11 10.86
CA PHE A 143 6.15 4.07 10.14
C PHE A 143 6.34 4.54 8.70
N LEU A 144 7.59 4.69 8.28
CA LEU A 144 7.93 5.10 6.92
C LEU A 144 8.49 3.90 6.16
N ARG A 145 7.87 3.57 5.02
CA ARG A 145 8.39 2.52 4.13
C ARG A 145 9.68 2.98 3.46
N VAL A 146 10.66 2.09 3.43
CA VAL A 146 11.98 2.31 2.81
C VAL A 146 12.32 1.15 1.90
N SER A 147 13.26 1.37 0.98
CA SER A 147 13.81 0.29 0.16
C SER A 147 14.43 -0.82 1.05
N PRO A 148 14.32 -2.11 0.67
CA PRO A 148 14.97 -3.20 1.39
C PRO A 148 16.49 -3.06 1.60
N GLU A 149 17.15 -2.31 0.72
CA GLU A 149 18.59 -2.03 0.72
C GLU A 149 18.92 -0.61 1.20
N LEU A 150 17.93 0.12 1.71
CA LEU A 150 18.02 1.53 2.11
C LEU A 150 18.66 2.42 1.02
N ARG A 151 18.28 2.17 -0.23
CA ARG A 151 18.63 3.06 -1.33
C ARG A 151 17.82 4.35 -1.21
N PRO A 152 18.45 5.53 -1.20
CA PRO A 152 17.72 6.79 -1.25
C PRO A 152 17.05 6.95 -2.61
N LEU A 153 15.83 7.49 -2.62
CA LEU A 153 15.16 7.91 -3.85
C LEU A 153 15.48 9.39 -4.10
N TYR A 154 16.20 9.68 -5.18
CA TYR A 154 16.57 11.04 -5.53
C TYR A 154 15.40 11.77 -6.20
N ALA A 155 15.49 13.12 -6.25
CA ALA A 155 14.44 13.97 -6.80
C ALA A 155 14.14 13.73 -8.30
N ASP A 156 15.11 13.16 -9.03
CA ASP A 156 14.96 12.76 -10.43
C ASP A 156 14.32 11.37 -10.60
N GLY A 157 13.94 10.72 -9.51
CA GLY A 157 13.34 9.38 -9.48
C GLY A 157 14.34 8.24 -9.56
N SER A 158 15.65 8.52 -9.64
CA SER A 158 16.69 7.50 -9.61
C SER A 158 16.97 7.01 -8.18
N MET A 159 17.40 5.76 -8.07
CA MET A 159 17.75 5.13 -6.80
C MET A 159 19.26 5.21 -6.58
N GLY A 160 19.67 5.60 -5.37
CA GLY A 160 21.08 5.60 -4.99
C GLY A 160 21.65 4.21 -4.71
N GLU A 161 22.92 4.20 -4.30
CA GLU A 161 23.62 2.98 -3.88
C GLU A 161 23.07 2.45 -2.54
N PRO A 162 23.13 1.13 -2.30
CA PRO A 162 22.76 0.53 -1.02
C PRO A 162 23.49 1.14 0.17
N GLN A 163 22.88 0.99 1.34
CA GLN A 163 23.44 1.47 2.60
C GLN A 163 23.37 0.38 3.66
N GLU A 164 24.19 0.53 4.71
CA GLU A 164 24.11 -0.32 5.89
C GLU A 164 22.72 -0.18 6.53
N LEU A 165 22.15 -1.28 7.02
CA LEU A 165 20.80 -1.34 7.57
C LEU A 165 20.71 -0.75 8.99
N THR A 166 20.87 0.57 9.10
CA THR A 166 20.71 1.34 10.35
C THR A 166 19.46 2.20 10.31
N ALA A 167 18.95 2.60 11.48
CA ALA A 167 17.75 3.44 11.54
C ALA A 167 18.05 4.86 11.03
N ARG A 168 19.23 5.42 11.33
CA ARG A 168 19.71 6.67 10.69
C ARG A 168 19.69 6.61 9.17
N ASN A 169 20.26 5.56 8.55
CA ASN A 169 20.29 5.43 7.08
C ASN A 169 18.88 5.27 6.51
N ALA A 170 17.98 4.60 7.23
CA ALA A 170 16.60 4.44 6.80
C ALA A 170 15.86 5.78 6.81
N VAL A 171 15.98 6.57 7.89
CA VAL A 171 15.43 7.93 7.95
C VAL A 171 16.04 8.81 6.88
N ALA A 172 17.37 8.81 6.70
CA ALA A 172 18.02 9.59 5.65
C ALA A 172 17.46 9.26 4.25
N SER A 173 17.22 7.97 3.98
CA SER A 173 16.71 7.51 2.68
C SER A 173 15.31 8.03 2.37
N THR A 174 14.46 8.29 3.38
CA THR A 174 13.12 8.88 3.16
C THR A 174 13.19 10.33 2.69
N PHE A 175 14.33 10.99 2.89
CA PHE A 175 14.61 12.35 2.43
C PHE A 175 15.52 12.37 1.19
N GLY A 176 15.84 11.21 0.61
CA GLY A 176 16.73 11.12 -0.56
C GLY A 176 18.22 11.28 -0.23
N PHE A 177 18.62 11.14 1.04
CA PHE A 177 20.01 11.26 1.47
C PHE A 177 20.61 9.91 1.88
N ARG A 178 21.94 9.84 1.83
CA ARG A 178 22.68 8.81 2.56
C ARG A 178 22.82 9.22 4.02
N GLY A 179 22.91 8.27 4.93
CA GLY A 179 22.99 8.61 6.37
C GLY A 179 24.24 9.40 6.75
N ALA A 180 25.35 9.24 6.03
CA ALA A 180 26.56 10.05 6.21
C ALA A 180 26.35 11.54 5.88
N ASP A 181 25.48 11.83 4.92
CA ASP A 181 25.15 13.19 4.47
C ASP A 181 23.92 13.76 5.21
N TYR A 182 23.26 12.92 6.02
CA TYR A 182 22.07 13.30 6.74
C TYR A 182 22.42 14.04 8.04
N CYS A 183 22.18 15.35 7.99
CA CYS A 183 22.31 16.28 9.10
C CYS A 183 20.96 16.99 9.30
N PRO A 184 20.00 16.42 10.07
CA PRO A 184 18.77 17.14 10.36
C PRO A 184 19.16 18.41 11.11
N SER A 185 18.75 19.56 10.60
CA SER A 185 18.86 20.81 11.34
C SER A 185 18.10 20.63 12.65
N ILE A 186 18.80 20.84 13.77
CA ILE A 186 18.15 21.02 15.07
C ILE A 186 17.34 22.31 14.93
N GLU A 187 16.07 22.21 14.59
CA GLU A 187 15.16 23.34 14.73
C GLU A 187 14.93 23.55 16.22
N THR A 188 15.30 24.73 16.67
CA THR A 188 15.31 25.18 18.07
C THR A 188 13.90 25.48 18.56
#